data_AF-A0A959E244-F1
#
_entry.id   AF-A0A959E244-F1
#
_cell.length_a   1.000
_cell.length_b   1.000
_cell.length_c   1.000
_cell.angle_alpha   90.00
_cell.angle_beta   90.00
_cell.angle_gamma   90.00
#
_symmetry.space_group_name_H-M   'P 1'
#
loop_
_entity.id
_entity.type
_entity.pdbx_description
1 polymer ?
#
loop_
_entity_poly.entity_id
_entity_poly.type
_entity_poly.pdbx_seq_one_letter_code
_entity_poly.pdbx_strand_id
1 'polypeptide(L)'
;MKYFSVIVTILLVSASLRGQTDRDVEAVKALLISQSEAWNRGDIDAFMEGYWKSDKLLFTSGGGITEGWQNTLDRYKKGYPDRAAMGKLTFDILNVTKRSKKIISLNGKFTLERE
;
A
#
# COMPACT_ATOMS: atom_id res chain seq x y z
N MET A 1 -39.85 -31.94 9.48
CA MET A 1 -38.43 -32.37 9.40
C MET A 1 -37.75 -31.99 8.08
N LYS A 2 -38.37 -32.14 6.89
CA LYS A 2 -37.76 -31.70 5.60
C LYS A 2 -37.40 -30.19 5.56
N TYR A 3 -38.27 -29.32 6.05
CA TYR A 3 -38.00 -27.86 6.05
C TYR A 3 -36.92 -27.43 7.05
N PHE A 4 -36.70 -28.22 8.12
CA PHE A 4 -35.68 -27.93 9.13
C PHE A 4 -34.27 -28.12 8.56
N SER A 5 -34.04 -29.19 7.79
CA SER A 5 -32.77 -29.39 7.06
C SER A 5 -32.48 -28.28 6.04
N VAL A 6 -33.49 -27.78 5.32
CA VAL A 6 -33.30 -26.71 4.32
C VAL A 6 -32.91 -25.38 4.99
N ILE A 7 -33.51 -25.04 6.14
CA ILE A 7 -33.18 -23.83 6.89
C ILE A 7 -31.75 -23.89 7.46
N VAL A 8 -31.32 -25.05 7.96
CA VAL A 8 -29.95 -25.26 8.48
C VAL A 8 -28.89 -25.13 7.36
N THR A 9 -29.19 -25.60 6.15
CA THR A 9 -28.26 -25.46 5.00
C THR A 9 -28.12 -24.00 4.54
N ILE A 10 -29.20 -23.21 4.54
CA ILE A 10 -29.16 -21.78 4.17
C ILE A 10 -28.36 -20.94 5.19
N LEU A 11 -28.46 -21.28 6.47
CA LEU A 11 -27.69 -20.63 7.55
C LEU A 11 -26.18 -20.89 7.45
N LEU A 12 -25.76 -22.09 7.05
CA LEU A 12 -24.35 -22.44 6.89
C LEU A 12 -23.67 -21.78 5.68
N VAL A 13 -24.39 -21.59 4.56
CA VAL A 13 -23.85 -20.90 3.37
C VAL A 13 -23.64 -19.40 3.62
N SER A 14 -24.49 -18.80 4.46
CA SER A 14 -24.43 -17.37 4.78
C SER A 14 -23.22 -16.99 5.65
N ALA A 15 -22.70 -17.94 6.44
CA ALA A 15 -21.53 -17.73 7.30
C ALA A 15 -20.21 -17.68 6.49
N SER A 16 -20.11 -18.44 5.39
CA SER A 16 -18.89 -18.52 4.57
C SER A 16 -18.60 -17.27 3.74
N LEU A 17 -19.60 -16.40 3.52
CA LEU A 17 -19.45 -15.17 2.73
C LEU A 17 -18.90 -13.97 3.53
N ARG A 18 -18.87 -14.04 4.86
CA ARG A 18 -18.50 -12.92 5.73
C ARG A 18 -17.01 -12.85 6.10
N GLY A 19 -16.18 -13.77 5.61
CA GLY A 19 -14.78 -13.91 6.02
C GLY A 19 -13.74 -13.95 4.91
N GLN A 20 -14.11 -13.69 3.64
CA GLN A 20 -13.13 -13.74 2.56
C GLN A 20 -12.31 -12.45 2.51
N THR A 21 -11.06 -12.54 2.94
CA THR A 21 -10.08 -11.45 2.79
C THR A 21 -9.93 -11.06 1.31
N ASP A 22 -10.05 -9.77 1.01
CA ASP A 22 -9.86 -9.27 -0.36
C ASP A 22 -8.38 -9.35 -0.74
N ARG A 23 -8.06 -10.28 -1.65
CA ARG A 23 -6.68 -10.56 -2.07
C ARG A 23 -5.98 -9.34 -2.67
N ASP A 24 -6.71 -8.46 -3.33
CA ASP A 24 -6.13 -7.25 -3.93
C ASP A 24 -5.74 -6.25 -2.83
N VAL A 25 -6.54 -6.16 -1.76
CA VAL A 25 -6.23 -5.32 -0.60
C VAL A 25 -5.01 -5.84 0.13
N GLU A 26 -4.89 -7.15 0.34
CA GLU A 26 -3.70 -7.73 0.97
C GLU A 26 -2.44 -7.56 0.12
N ALA A 27 -2.55 -7.64 -1.21
CA ALA A 27 -1.44 -7.34 -2.10
C ALA A 27 -0.95 -5.89 -1.96
N VAL A 28 -1.85 -4.92 -1.84
CA VAL A 28 -1.49 -3.50 -1.61
C VAL A 28 -0.85 -3.31 -0.24
N LYS A 29 -1.31 -4.00 0.81
CA LYS A 29 -0.67 -3.96 2.14
C LYS A 29 0.73 -4.54 2.11
N ALA A 30 0.90 -5.70 1.46
CA ALA A 30 2.19 -6.35 1.30
C ALA A 30 3.17 -5.46 0.50
N LEU A 31 2.68 -4.76 -0.53
CA LEU A 31 3.48 -3.78 -1.27
C LEU A 31 4.02 -2.68 -0.36
N LEU A 32 3.20 -2.10 0.51
CA LEU A 32 3.65 -1.08 1.47
C LEU A 32 4.70 -1.59 2.45
N ILE A 33 4.59 -2.85 2.91
CA ILE A 33 5.59 -3.50 3.76
C ILE A 33 6.91 -3.64 3.00
N SER A 34 6.87 -4.17 1.78
CA SER A 34 8.08 -4.31 0.96
C SER A 34 8.74 -2.95 0.68
N GLN A 35 7.96 -1.90 0.47
CA GLN A 35 8.48 -0.55 0.32
C GLN A 35 9.17 -0.05 1.60
N SER A 36 8.56 -0.19 2.78
CA SER A 36 9.22 0.25 4.02
C SER A 36 10.48 -0.57 4.32
N GLU A 37 10.49 -1.87 4.01
CA GLU A 37 11.68 -2.72 4.12
C GLU A 37 12.80 -2.24 3.18
N ALA A 38 12.49 -1.96 1.91
CA ALA A 38 13.44 -1.41 0.92
C ALA A 38 14.02 -0.06 1.37
N TRP A 39 13.15 0.83 1.86
CA TRP A 39 13.57 2.09 2.45
C TRP A 39 14.53 1.88 3.62
N ASN A 40 14.16 1.01 4.55
CA ASN A 40 14.89 0.75 5.79
C ASN A 40 16.23 0.03 5.57
N ARG A 41 16.50 -0.49 4.37
CA ARG A 41 17.80 -1.03 3.95
C ARG A 41 18.60 -0.07 3.05
N GLY A 42 18.09 1.14 2.80
CA GLY A 42 18.76 2.17 2.02
C GLY A 42 18.60 2.02 0.50
N ASP A 43 17.60 1.27 0.04
CA ASP A 43 17.43 0.92 -1.37
C ASP A 43 16.25 1.70 -1.98
N ILE A 44 16.58 2.89 -2.51
CA ILE A 44 15.61 3.79 -3.14
C ILE A 44 15.06 3.19 -4.44
N ASP A 45 15.89 2.46 -5.19
CA ASP A 45 15.46 1.86 -6.45
C ASP A 45 14.40 0.78 -6.19
N ALA A 46 14.61 -0.10 -5.21
CA ALA A 46 13.61 -1.08 -4.78
C ALA A 46 12.35 -0.42 -4.16
N PHE A 47 12.51 0.66 -3.39
CA PHE A 47 11.36 1.44 -2.88
C PHE A 47 10.48 1.97 -4.03
N MET A 48 11.09 2.37 -5.15
CA MET A 48 10.40 2.96 -6.29
C MET A 48 9.65 1.96 -7.17
N GLU A 49 9.87 0.65 -7.02
CA GLU A 49 9.17 -0.39 -7.80
C GLU A 49 7.66 -0.45 -7.54
N GLY A 50 7.21 0.01 -6.37
CA GLY A 50 5.77 0.10 -6.06
C GLY A 50 5.03 1.24 -6.76
N TYR A 51 5.75 2.16 -7.42
CA TYR A 51 5.15 3.26 -8.16
C TYR A 51 4.92 2.93 -9.63
N TRP A 52 3.89 3.55 -10.21
CA TRP A 52 3.60 3.41 -11.63
C TRP A 52 4.73 4.03 -12.47
N LYS A 53 5.44 3.18 -13.23
CA LYS A 53 6.49 3.56 -14.18
C LYS A 53 5.91 4.27 -15.40
N SER A 54 5.56 5.55 -15.25
CA SER A 54 5.05 6.43 -16.30
C SER A 54 5.46 7.89 -16.04
N ASP A 55 5.58 8.65 -17.13
CA ASP A 55 5.65 10.12 -17.17
C ASP A 55 4.43 10.81 -16.53
N LYS A 56 3.30 10.12 -16.39
CA LYS A 56 2.05 10.61 -15.80
C LYS A 56 1.88 10.31 -14.31
N LEU A 57 2.87 9.68 -13.67
CA LEU A 57 2.86 9.52 -12.22
C LEU A 57 2.82 10.89 -11.55
N LEU A 58 1.91 11.09 -10.59
CA LEU A 58 1.86 12.31 -9.79
C LEU A 58 2.24 12.00 -8.35
N PHE A 59 3.27 12.69 -7.85
CA PHE A 59 3.67 12.64 -6.45
C PHE A 59 3.43 13.99 -5.78
N THR A 60 2.43 14.06 -4.90
CA THR A 60 2.03 15.30 -4.22
C THR A 60 2.52 15.30 -2.78
N SER A 61 3.33 16.30 -2.41
CA SER A 61 3.89 16.43 -1.06
C SER A 61 4.31 17.86 -0.77
N GLY A 62 4.14 18.33 0.48
CA GLY A 62 4.62 19.65 0.92
C GLY A 62 4.07 20.83 0.13
N GLY A 63 2.90 20.70 -0.49
CA GLY A 63 2.28 21.72 -1.34
C GLY A 63 2.76 21.72 -2.81
N GLY A 64 3.67 20.82 -3.20
CA GLY A 64 4.14 20.67 -4.58
C GLY A 64 3.74 19.34 -5.23
N ILE A 65 3.87 19.28 -6.55
CA ILE A 65 3.65 18.08 -7.37
C ILE A 65 4.94 17.77 -8.14
N THR A 66 5.37 16.51 -8.10
CA THR A 66 6.38 15.97 -9.02
C THR A 66 5.68 15.06 -10.02
N GLU A 67 5.86 15.34 -11.30
CA GLU A 67 5.30 14.52 -12.40
C GLU A 67 6.36 13.59 -12.96
N GLY A 68 6.00 12.33 -13.21
CA GLY A 68 6.85 11.33 -13.81
C GLY A 68 7.64 10.48 -12.81
N TRP A 69 7.75 9.19 -13.12
CA TRP A 69 8.48 8.20 -12.31
C TRP A 69 9.96 8.54 -12.17
N GLN A 70 10.64 8.90 -13.27
CA GLN A 70 12.07 9.23 -13.23
C GLN A 70 12.36 10.48 -12.39
N ASN A 71 11.56 11.54 -12.57
CA ASN A 71 11.70 12.76 -11.78
C ASN A 71 11.48 12.50 -10.28
N THR A 72 10.54 11.59 -9.95
CA THR A 72 10.29 11.18 -8.56
C THR A 72 11.49 10.41 -7.99
N LEU A 73 12.05 9.46 -8.76
CA LEU A 73 13.26 8.71 -8.37
C LEU A 73 14.44 9.65 -8.12
N ASP A 74 14.73 10.56 -9.05
CA ASP A 74 15.85 11.50 -8.96
C ASP A 74 15.69 12.42 -7.74
N ARG A 75 14.45 12.86 -7.44
CA ARG A 75 14.13 13.63 -6.25
C ARG A 75 14.40 12.85 -4.96
N TYR A 76 14.04 11.56 -4.90
CA TYR A 76 14.37 10.72 -3.76
C TYR A 76 15.88 10.57 -3.58
N LYS A 77 16.62 10.21 -4.64
CA LYS A 77 18.09 10.07 -4.59
C LYS A 77 18.78 11.36 -4.17
N LYS A 78 18.29 12.52 -4.62
CA LYS A 78 18.82 13.83 -4.22
C LYS A 78 18.50 14.18 -2.77
N GLY A 79 17.29 13.89 -2.30
CA GLY A 79 16.83 14.24 -0.95
C GLY A 79 17.37 13.31 0.14
N TYR A 80 17.76 12.10 -0.25
CA TYR A 80 18.17 11.03 0.65
C TYR A 80 19.50 10.42 0.17
N PRO A 81 20.63 11.14 0.33
CA PRO A 81 21.92 10.73 -0.21
C PRO A 81 22.53 9.49 0.47
N ASP A 82 22.09 9.17 1.68
CA ASP A 82 22.57 8.04 2.46
C ASP A 82 21.50 7.47 3.40
N ARG A 83 21.83 6.35 4.05
CA ARG A 83 20.96 5.64 4.98
C ARG A 83 20.60 6.47 6.22
N ALA A 84 21.48 7.36 6.68
CA ALA A 84 21.21 8.21 7.84
C ALA A 84 20.15 9.27 7.50
N ALA A 85 20.23 9.88 6.32
CA ALA A 85 19.21 10.78 5.81
C ALA A 85 17.86 10.08 5.58
N MET A 86 17.88 8.81 5.19
CA MET A 86 16.67 7.98 5.04
C MET A 86 16.02 7.64 6.39
N GLY A 87 16.81 7.36 7.43
CA GLY A 87 16.27 6.94 8.73
C GLY A 87 15.49 5.62 8.64
N LYS A 88 14.59 5.41 9.60
CA LYS A 88 13.71 4.25 9.69
C LYS A 88 12.25 4.66 9.46
N LEU A 89 11.67 4.12 8.39
CA LEU A 89 10.31 4.32 7.95
C LEU A 89 9.38 3.21 8.43
N THR A 90 8.27 3.61 9.03
CA THR A 90 7.14 2.73 9.39
C THR A 90 5.86 3.31 8.82
N PHE A 91 5.00 2.46 8.26
CA PHE A 91 3.68 2.84 7.76
C PHE A 91 2.57 2.31 8.67
N ASP A 92 1.61 3.19 8.99
CA ASP A 92 0.38 2.83 9.67
C ASP A 92 -0.80 3.01 8.72
N ILE A 93 -1.51 1.93 8.41
CA ILE A 93 -2.66 1.96 7.51
C ILE A 93 -3.90 2.32 8.33
N LEU A 94 -4.50 3.48 8.06
CA LEU A 94 -5.70 3.95 8.76
C LEU A 94 -6.98 3.45 8.09
N ASN A 95 -7.03 3.50 6.76
CA ASN A 95 -8.20 3.09 5.99
C ASN A 95 -7.79 2.59 4.60
N VAL A 96 -8.44 1.53 4.15
CA VAL A 96 -8.33 1.01 2.78
C VAL A 96 -9.72 0.90 2.19
N THR A 97 -9.89 1.41 0.98
CA THR A 97 -11.18 1.39 0.28
C THR A 97 -11.00 0.92 -1.15
N LYS A 98 -11.62 -0.20 -1.49
CA LYS A 98 -11.73 -0.68 -2.87
C LYS A 98 -12.79 0.15 -3.59
N ARG A 99 -12.36 1.00 -4.53
CA ARG A 99 -13.23 1.91 -5.29
C ARG A 99 -13.83 1.22 -6.52
N SER A 100 -13.11 0.26 -7.10
CA SER A 100 -13.56 -0.55 -8.22
C SER A 100 -12.79 -1.88 -8.27
N LYS A 101 -13.05 -2.72 -9.27
CA LYS A 101 -12.29 -3.96 -9.48
C LYS A 101 -10.78 -3.76 -9.68
N LYS A 102 -10.33 -2.56 -10.05
CA LYS A 102 -8.93 -2.25 -10.37
C LYS A 102 -8.35 -1.08 -9.56
N ILE A 103 -9.12 -0.48 -8.66
CA ILE A 103 -8.72 0.74 -7.95
C ILE A 103 -8.93 0.54 -6.45
N ILE A 104 -7.83 0.68 -5.72
CA ILE A 104 -7.80 0.70 -4.25
C ILE A 104 -7.21 2.04 -3.82
N SER A 105 -7.88 2.72 -2.89
CA SER A 105 -7.38 3.92 -2.22
C SER A 105 -6.99 3.56 -0.80
N LEU A 106 -5.85 4.06 -0.34
CA LEU A 106 -5.36 3.85 1.02
C LEU A 106 -5.00 5.19 1.64
N ASN A 107 -5.45 5.41 2.87
CA ASN A 107 -5.05 6.53 3.71
C ASN A 107 -4.29 5.98 4.92
N GLY A 108 -3.14 6.58 5.22
CA GLY A 108 -2.24 6.12 6.26
C GLY A 108 -1.46 7.24 6.90
N LYS A 109 -0.62 6.87 7.87
CA LYS A 109 0.44 7.71 8.44
C LYS A 109 1.78 7.05 8.15
N PHE A 110 2.83 7.86 8.18
CA PHE A 110 4.18 7.35 8.21
C PHE A 110 4.94 7.99 9.38
N THR A 111 5.86 7.23 9.94
CA THR A 111 6.81 7.71 10.95
C THR A 111 8.20 7.52 10.38
N LEU A 112 9.03 8.57 10.46
CA LEU A 112 10.41 8.56 9.98
C LEU A 112 11.34 8.92 11.13
N GLU A 113 11.99 7.92 11.70
CA GLU A 113 12.90 8.06 12.84
C GLU A 113 14.34 8.23 12.33
N ARG A 114 15.05 9.23 12.84
CA ARG A 114 16.48 9.47 12.60
C ARG A 114 17.16 9.63 13.95
N GLU A 115 18.41 9.18 14.04
CA GLU A 115 19.26 9.38 15.23
C GLU A 115 19.59 10.85 15.47
#